data_AF-A0A662GUZ6-F1
#
_entry.id   AF-A0A662GUZ6-F1
#
_cell.length_a   1.000
_cell.length_b   1.000
_cell.length_c   1.000
_cell.angle_alpha   90.00
_cell.angle_beta   90.00
_cell.angle_gamma   90.00
#
_symmetry.space_group_name_H-M   'P 1'
#
loop_
_entity.id
_entity.type
_entity.pdbx_description
1 polymer ?
#
loop_
_entity_poly.entity_id
_entity_poly.type
_entity_poly.pdbx_seq_one_letter_code
_entity_poly.pdbx_strand_id
1 'polypeptide(L)'
;MLESDDYKFFMVGELPREYWRTYSTLARSVLMRVARAIAVIGGARLEIYVETPYFGRGKRLLGREVLNRLVLVLDGASGQCCIAKPET
;
A
#
# COMPACT_ATOMS: atom_id res chain seq x y z
N MET A 1 7.67 -8.11 3.56
CA MET A 1 8.32 -8.04 2.23
C MET A 1 7.19 -8.22 1.23
N LEU A 2 7.11 -7.47 0.12
CA LEU A 2 6.26 -7.96 -0.98
C LEU A 2 7.01 -9.16 -1.54
N GLU A 3 6.54 -10.35 -1.18
CA GLU A 3 7.14 -11.59 -1.65
C GLU A 3 6.86 -11.75 -3.13
N SER A 4 7.63 -12.59 -3.83
CA SER A 4 7.44 -12.81 -5.26
C SER A 4 5.99 -13.19 -5.60
N ASP A 5 5.29 -13.83 -4.67
CA ASP A 5 3.90 -14.23 -4.83
C ASP A 5 2.92 -13.05 -4.67
N ASP A 6 3.22 -12.05 -3.85
CA ASP A 6 2.41 -10.82 -3.79
C ASP A 6 2.47 -10.08 -5.13
N TYR A 7 3.66 -9.98 -5.74
CA TYR A 7 3.79 -9.34 -7.05
C TYR A 7 2.98 -10.07 -8.12
N LYS A 8 3.08 -11.41 -8.18
CA LYS A 8 2.29 -12.24 -9.12
C LYS A 8 0.79 -12.02 -8.92
N PHE A 9 0.33 -11.91 -7.68
CA PHE A 9 -1.07 -11.66 -7.36
C PHE A 9 -1.57 -10.33 -7.93
N PHE A 10 -0.79 -9.24 -7.79
CA PHE A 10 -1.20 -7.91 -8.26
C PHE A 10 -0.94 -7.67 -9.75
N MET A 11 -0.17 -8.52 -10.44
CA MET A 11 0.19 -8.36 -11.85
C MET A 11 -1.04 -8.24 -12.77
N VAL A 12 -2.13 -8.93 -12.45
CA VAL A 12 -3.39 -8.87 -13.23
C VAL A 12 -4.01 -7.47 -13.27
N GLY A 13 -3.73 -6.64 -12.26
CA GLY A 13 -4.20 -5.26 -12.17
C GLY A 13 -3.12 -4.23 -12.50
N GLU A 14 -1.95 -4.63 -13.00
CA GLU A 14 -0.85 -3.72 -13.33
C GLU A 14 -1.28 -2.75 -14.44
N LEU A 15 -1.04 -1.46 -14.21
CA LEU A 15 -1.40 -0.38 -15.12
C LEU A 15 -0.29 -0.12 -16.15
N PRO A 16 -0.64 0.49 -17.30
CA PRO A 16 0.34 0.92 -18.29
C PRO A 16 1.42 1.82 -17.70
N ARG A 17 2.56 1.87 -18.39
CA ARG A 17 3.77 2.55 -17.91
C ARG A 17 3.57 4.04 -17.71
N GLU A 18 2.61 4.66 -18.42
CA GLU A 18 2.23 6.07 -18.21
C GLU A 18 1.71 6.35 -16.79
N TYR A 19 1.18 5.35 -16.11
CA TYR A 19 0.66 5.46 -14.73
C TYR A 19 1.71 5.16 -13.66
N TRP A 20 2.91 4.72 -14.06
CA TRP A 20 3.97 4.40 -13.12
C TRP A 20 4.50 5.68 -12.46
N ARG A 21 4.81 5.58 -11.17
CA ARG A 21 5.18 6.72 -10.35
C ARG A 21 6.67 6.71 -10.08
N THR A 22 7.29 7.90 -10.11
CA THR A 22 8.70 8.06 -9.73
C THR A 22 8.77 8.85 -8.44
N TYR A 23 9.44 8.29 -7.43
CA TYR A 23 9.62 8.94 -6.13
C TYR A 23 11.09 9.28 -5.91
N SER A 24 11.34 10.46 -5.36
CA SER A 24 12.68 10.87 -4.93
C SER A 24 12.97 10.31 -3.54
N THR A 25 14.09 9.61 -3.39
CA THR A 25 14.61 9.18 -2.08
C THR A 25 15.94 9.88 -1.79
N LEU A 26 16.45 9.73 -0.56
CA LEU A 26 17.77 10.26 -0.18
C LEU A 26 18.92 9.71 -1.05
N ALA A 27 18.79 8.49 -1.56
CA ALA A 27 19.84 7.86 -2.38
C ALA A 27 19.69 8.20 -3.87
N ARG A 28 18.48 8.06 -4.42
CA ARG A 28 18.13 8.33 -5.83
C ARG A 28 16.61 8.31 -6.02
N SER A 29 16.13 8.70 -7.19
CA SER A 29 14.78 8.35 -7.63
C SER A 29 14.57 6.83 -7.75
N VAL A 30 13.35 6.40 -7.43
CA VAL A 30 12.87 5.02 -7.56
C VAL A 30 11.61 5.02 -8.40
N LEU A 31 11.62 4.23 -9.48
CA LEU A 31 10.45 3.99 -10.32
C LEU A 31 9.60 2.87 -9.69
N MET A 32 8.30 3.09 -9.58
CA MET A 32 7.34 2.15 -9.00
C MET A 32 6.32 1.74 -10.07
N ARG A 33 6.17 0.41 -10.26
CA ARG A 33 5.05 -0.16 -11.01
C ARG A 33 3.79 0.04 -10.20
N VAL A 34 2.68 0.34 -10.87
CA VAL A 34 1.40 0.60 -10.21
C VAL A 34 0.41 -0.44 -10.65
N ALA A 35 -0.25 -1.09 -9.70
CA ALA A 35 -1.40 -1.95 -9.94
C ALA A 35 -2.63 -1.40 -9.22
N ARG A 36 -3.81 -1.63 -9.79
CA ARG A 36 -5.10 -1.29 -9.17
C ARG A 36 -5.64 -2.54 -8.46
N ALA A 37 -6.07 -2.40 -7.22
CA ALA A 37 -6.55 -3.51 -6.40
C ALA A 37 -7.70 -3.10 -5.48
N ILE A 38 -8.45 -4.10 -5.02
CA ILE A 38 -9.42 -3.93 -3.93
C ILE A 38 -8.81 -4.49 -2.65
N ALA A 39 -8.60 -3.63 -1.66
CA ALA A 39 -8.19 -4.03 -0.33
C ALA A 39 -9.42 -4.19 0.58
N VAL A 40 -9.42 -5.27 1.37
CA VAL A 40 -10.43 -5.51 2.42
C VAL A 40 -9.77 -5.29 3.77
N ILE A 41 -10.16 -4.23 4.48
CA ILE A 41 -9.51 -3.79 5.73
C ILE A 41 -10.61 -3.46 6.74
N GLY A 42 -10.68 -4.19 7.86
CA GLY A 42 -11.69 -3.97 8.90
C GLY A 42 -13.14 -4.11 8.40
N GLY A 43 -13.38 -4.95 7.39
CA GLY A 43 -14.67 -5.11 6.72
C GLY A 43 -14.99 -4.04 5.66
N ALA A 44 -14.19 -2.99 5.52
CA ALA A 44 -14.32 -2.01 4.45
C ALA A 44 -13.65 -2.52 3.17
N ARG A 45 -14.26 -2.25 2.01
CA ARG A 45 -13.68 -2.51 0.69
C ARG A 45 -13.20 -1.19 0.12
N LEU A 46 -11.89 -1.08 -0.13
CA LEU A 46 -11.25 0.13 -0.64
C LEU A 46 -10.57 -0.18 -1.95
N GLU A 47 -10.85 0.63 -2.97
CA GLU A 47 -10.04 0.62 -4.17
C GLU A 47 -8.76 1.41 -3.93
N ILE A 48 -7.61 0.77 -4.19
CA ILE A 48 -6.28 1.29 -3.88
C ILE A 48 -5.32 1.08 -5.04
N TYR A 49 -4.24 1.83 -5.02
CA TYR A 49 -3.05 1.56 -5.82
C TYR A 49 -2.02 0.78 -5.00
N VAL A 50 -1.50 -0.29 -5.58
CA VAL A 50 -0.38 -1.06 -5.05
C VAL A 50 0.86 -0.69 -5.84
N GLU A 51 1.87 -0.21 -5.14
CA GLU A 51 3.12 0.25 -5.74
C GLU A 51 4.25 -0.72 -5.41
N THR A 52 4.94 -1.20 -6.44
CA THR A 52 6.09 -2.10 -6.28
C THR A 52 7.32 -1.50 -6.97
N PRO A 53 8.50 -1.46 -6.31
CA PRO A 53 9.71 -0.98 -6.94
C PRO A 53 9.99 -1.73 -8.24
N TYR A 54 10.31 -0.97 -9.31
CA TYR A 54 10.69 -1.56 -10.59
C TYR A 54 11.96 -2.41 -10.45
N PHE A 55 12.88 -1.98 -9.59
CA PHE A 55 14.07 -2.70 -9.19
C PHE A 55 14.22 -2.74 -7.66
N GLY A 56 14.82 -3.82 -7.16
CA GLY A 56 15.09 -4.02 -5.75
C GLY A 56 13.94 -4.72 -5.01
N ARG A 57 14.02 -4.72 -3.67
CA ARG A 57 13.00 -5.34 -2.81
C ARG A 57 12.31 -4.25 -1.98
N GLY A 58 11.00 -4.43 -1.78
CA GLY A 58 10.18 -3.54 -0.96
C GLY A 58 9.81 -4.14 0.40
N LYS A 59 9.35 -3.28 1.30
CA LYS A 59 8.57 -3.68 2.48
C LYS A 59 7.08 -3.57 2.13
N ARG A 60 6.23 -4.34 2.81
CA ARG A 60 4.78 -4.12 2.74
C ARG A 60 4.49 -2.91 3.60
N LEU A 61 4.01 -1.85 2.98
CA LEU A 61 3.69 -0.58 3.62
C LEU A 61 2.28 -0.19 3.21
N LEU A 62 1.56 0.46 4.11
CA LEU A 62 0.30 1.11 3.79
C LEU A 62 0.59 2.60 3.59
N GLY A 63 0.29 3.13 2.40
CA GLY A 63 0.50 4.54 2.10
C GLY A 63 -0.52 5.45 2.82
N ARG A 64 -0.16 6.73 2.97
CA ARG A 64 -1.05 7.74 3.57
C ARG A 64 -2.39 7.88 2.86
N GLU A 65 -2.44 7.60 1.55
CA GLU A 65 -3.69 7.58 0.78
C GLU A 65 -4.73 6.63 1.39
N VAL A 66 -4.29 5.44 1.82
CA VAL A 66 -5.16 4.44 2.44
C VAL A 66 -5.37 4.75 3.92
N LEU A 67 -4.31 5.14 4.64
CA LEU A 67 -4.39 5.45 6.08
C LEU A 67 -5.38 6.59 6.36
N ASN A 68 -5.44 7.61 5.51
CA ASN A 68 -6.37 8.74 5.66
C ASN A 68 -7.85 8.36 5.46
N ARG A 69 -8.14 7.16 4.94
CA ARG A 69 -9.52 6.63 4.80
C ARG A 69 -9.93 5.74 5.97
N LEU A 70 -9.05 5.54 6.94
CA LEU A 70 -9.26 4.69 8.11
C LEU A 70 -9.21 5.55 9.38
N VAL A 71 -9.97 5.15 10.40
CA VAL A 71 -9.74 5.62 11.77
C VAL A 71 -8.87 4.58 12.44
N LEU A 72 -7.67 4.98 12.85
CA LEU A 72 -6.65 4.09 13.40
C LEU A 72 -6.36 4.47 14.85
N VAL A 73 -6.29 3.44 15.71
CA VAL A 73 -5.79 3.56 17.07
C VAL A 73 -4.44 2.87 17.13
N LEU A 74 -3.42 3.63 17.51
CA LEU A 74 -2.07 3.15 17.71
C LEU A 74 -1.81 3.04 19.21
N ASP A 75 -1.84 1.83 19.76
CA ASP A 75 -1.48 1.57 21.14
C ASP A 75 0.00 1.18 21.20
N GLY A 76 0.84 2.17 21.50
CA GLY A 76 2.29 1.99 21.59
C GLY A 76 2.72 1.10 22.77
N ALA A 77 1.95 1.04 23.86
CA ALA A 77 2.32 0.26 25.04
C ALA A 77 2.12 -1.24 24.81
N SER A 78 1.03 -1.62 24.14
CA SER A 78 0.78 -3.01 23.74
C SER A 78 1.37 -3.38 22.37
N GLY A 79 1.86 -2.39 21.60
CA GLY A 79 2.35 -2.58 20.24
C GLY A 79 1.24 -2.95 19.25
N GLN A 80 0.00 -2.58 19.54
CA GLN A 80 -1.17 -2.92 18.73
C GLN A 80 -1.60 -1.76 17.83
N CYS A 81 -2.17 -2.12 16.67
CA CYS A 81 -2.81 -1.19 15.75
C CYS A 81 -4.22 -1.71 15.47
N CYS A 82 -5.21 -0.88 15.76
CA CYS A 82 -6.62 -1.22 15.64
C CYS A 82 -7.32 -0.27 14.68
N ILE A 83 -8.37 -0.76 14.03
CA ILE A 83 -9.29 0.07 13.25
C ILE A 83 -10.46 0.41 14.17
N ALA A 84 -10.73 1.69 14.34
CA ALA A 84 -11.84 2.18 15.13
C ALA A 84 -13.01 2.60 14.23
N LYS A 85 -14.18 2.73 14.85
CA LYS A 85 -15.34 3.40 14.27
C LYS A 85 -15.72 4.52 15.22
N PRO A 86 -15.91 5.76 14.74
CA PRO A 86 -16.46 6.81 15.60
C PRO A 86 -17.87 6.40 16.04
N GLU A 87 -18.14 6.51 17.34
CA GLU A 87 -19.50 6.36 17.85
C GLU A 87 -20.35 7.49 17.26
N THR A 88 -21.48 7.10 16.65
CA THR A 88 -22.40 8.01 15.95
C THR A 88 -23.61 8.29 16.82
#